data_AF-K7KD86-F1
#
_entry.id   AF-K7KD86-F1
#
_cell.length_a   1.000
_cell.length_b   1.000
_cell.length_c   1.000
_cell.angle_alpha   90.00
_cell.angle_beta   90.00
_cell.angle_gamma   90.00
#
_symmetry.space_group_name_H-M   'P 1'
#
loop_
_entity.id
_entity.type
_entity.pdbx_description
1 polymer ?
#
loop_
_entity_poly.entity_id
_entity_poly.type
_entity_poly.pdbx_seq_one_letter_code
_entity_poly.pdbx_strand_id
1 'polypeptide(L)'
;MVILTLTIWMPQLHPPSCTSPQQCIPPTSTQLGILILGLYWLVVGTGGIGPCTILFAINQFDTTSPAGRKGVNNFFNWYYTSQTMVQLISLTAIVYLQNKNWISGFGTLSVLMIC
;
A
#
# COMPACT_ATOMS: atom_id res chain seq x y z
N MET A 1 -6.62 -2.06 1.23
CA MET A 1 -6.89 -1.01 0.23
C MET A 1 -8.36 -0.90 -0.13
N VAL A 2 -9.10 -2.01 -0.14
CA VAL A 2 -10.55 -2.06 -0.45
C VAL A 2 -11.39 -0.98 0.25
N ILE A 3 -11.26 -0.78 1.57
CA ILE A 3 -12.04 0.24 2.29
C ILE A 3 -11.79 1.64 1.71
N LEU A 4 -10.52 2.00 1.45
CA LEU A 4 -10.17 3.29 0.85
C LEU A 4 -10.72 3.40 -0.58
N THR A 5 -10.64 2.33 -1.38
CA THR A 5 -11.24 2.30 -2.72
C THR A 5 -12.75 2.54 -2.67
N LEU A 6 -13.45 1.92 -1.71
CA LEU A 6 -14.89 2.11 -1.52
C LEU A 6 -15.24 3.54 -1.11
N THR A 7 -14.43 4.20 -0.28
CA THR A 7 -14.69 5.61 0.11
C THR A 7 -14.71 6.56 -1.08
N ILE A 8 -13.93 6.27 -2.12
CA ILE A 8 -13.77 7.13 -3.29
C ILE A 8 -14.73 6.68 -4.41
N TRP A 9 -15.01 5.38 -4.50
CA TRP A 9 -15.93 4.84 -5.50
C TRP A 9 -17.40 5.16 -5.20
N MET A 10 -17.81 5.13 -3.93
CA MET A 10 -19.19 5.44 -3.53
C MET A 10 -19.36 6.94 -3.25
N PRO A 11 -20.26 7.64 -3.97
CA PRO A 11 -20.47 9.09 -3.79
C PRO A 11 -21.06 9.48 -2.44
N GLN A 12 -21.63 8.53 -1.69
CA GLN A 12 -22.13 8.77 -0.33
C GLN A 12 -20.99 8.89 0.70
N LEU A 13 -19.80 8.37 0.37
CA LEU A 13 -18.67 8.26 1.28
C LEU A 13 -17.61 9.36 1.11
N HIS A 14 -17.77 10.24 0.12
CA HIS A 14 -16.94 11.43 -0.03
C HIS A 14 -17.80 12.67 -0.29
N PRO A 15 -17.33 13.87 0.10
CA PRO A 15 -18.03 15.12 -0.19
C PRO A 15 -18.02 15.42 -1.70
N PRO A 16 -19.05 16.08 -2.25
CA PRO A 16 -19.13 16.37 -3.67
C PRO A 16 -17.96 17.25 -4.15
N SER A 17 -17.51 17.01 -5.38
CA SER A 17 -16.46 17.80 -6.03
C SER A 17 -16.84 19.28 -6.09
N CYS A 18 -15.89 20.14 -5.75
CA CYS A 18 -16.08 21.60 -5.71
C CYS A 18 -14.99 22.30 -6.55
N THR A 19 -15.40 23.32 -7.29
CA THR A 19 -14.53 24.06 -8.23
C THR A 19 -13.75 25.18 -7.54
N SER A 20 -14.25 25.68 -6.41
CA SER A 20 -13.63 26.73 -5.60
C SER A 20 -13.60 26.30 -4.13
N PRO A 21 -12.48 26.53 -3.39
CA PRO A 21 -12.35 26.16 -1.98
C PRO A 21 -13.47 26.72 -1.09
N GLN A 22 -14.00 27.90 -1.45
CA GLN A 22 -15.03 28.61 -0.68
C GLN A 22 -16.42 27.95 -0.79
N GLN A 23 -16.62 27.07 -1.77
CA GLN A 23 -17.90 26.37 -2.01
C GLN A 23 -17.84 24.89 -1.60
N CYS A 24 -16.71 24.42 -1.08
CA CYS A 24 -16.56 23.02 -0.67
C CYS A 24 -17.32 22.75 0.63
N ILE A 25 -18.17 21.72 0.60
CA ILE A 25 -18.84 21.22 1.80
C ILE A 25 -17.83 20.34 2.57
N PRO A 26 -17.59 20.59 3.87
CA PRO A 26 -16.70 19.75 4.66
C PRO A 26 -17.25 18.32 4.76
N PRO A 27 -16.37 17.32 4.89
CA PRO A 27 -16.80 15.94 5.06
C PRO A 27 -17.60 15.77 6.34
N THR A 28 -18.63 14.92 6.30
CA THR A 28 -19.39 14.55 7.50
C THR A 28 -18.53 13.69 8.44
N SER A 29 -18.86 13.68 9.74
CA SER A 29 -18.14 12.84 10.72
C SER A 29 -18.12 11.36 10.34
N THR A 30 -19.18 10.86 9.71
CA THR A 30 -19.26 9.47 9.23
C THR A 30 -18.29 9.20 8.08
N GLN A 31 -18.22 10.10 7.09
CA GLN A 31 -17.28 9.98 5.96
C GLN A 31 -15.84 9.99 6.45
N LEU A 32 -15.51 10.91 7.35
CA LEU A 32 -14.19 10.99 7.95
C LEU A 32 -13.87 9.74 8.81
N GLY A 33 -14.84 9.25 9.58
CA GLY A 33 -14.69 8.05 10.39
C GLY A 33 -14.34 6.81 9.57
N ILE A 34 -15.00 6.62 8.42
CA ILE A 34 -14.73 5.48 7.53
C ILE A 34 -13.35 5.62 6.86
N LEU A 35 -12.95 6.83 6.47
CA LEU A 35 -11.62 7.09 5.96
C LEU A 35 -10.54 6.75 7.01
N ILE A 36 -10.71 7.24 8.24
CA ILE A 36 -9.78 6.96 9.36
C ILE A 36 -9.72 5.46 9.65
N LEU A 37 -10.85 4.76 9.64
CA LEU A 37 -10.89 3.32 9.81
C LEU A 37 -10.08 2.60 8.72
N GLY A 38 -10.25 3.01 7.46
CA GLY A 38 -9.47 2.47 6.34
C GLY A 38 -7.97 2.69 6.48
N LEU A 39 -7.56 3.88 6.94
CA LEU A 39 -6.16 4.22 7.20
C LEU A 39 -5.59 3.45 8.39
N TYR A 40 -6.38 3.27 9.45
CA TYR A 40 -6.00 2.47 10.61
C TYR A 40 -5.68 1.02 10.20
N TRP A 41 -6.56 0.39 9.43
CA TRP A 41 -6.34 -0.97 8.92
C TRP A 41 -5.14 -1.05 7.98
N LEU A 42 -4.90 -0.03 7.16
CA LEU A 42 -3.70 0.05 6.33
C LEU A 42 -2.44 0.02 7.21
N VAL A 43 -2.35 0.85 8.24
CA VAL A 43 -1.19 0.93 9.14
C VAL A 43 -0.98 -0.36 9.89
N VAL A 44 -2.05 -0.97 10.43
CA VAL A 44 -1.96 -2.25 11.13
C VAL A 44 -1.46 -3.36 10.20
N GLY A 45 -1.98 -3.43 8.98
CA GLY A 45 -1.56 -4.43 7.99
C GLY A 45 -0.11 -4.28 7.56
N THR A 46 0.33 -3.06 7.21
CA THR A 46 1.71 -2.82 6.78
C THR A 46 2.72 -2.99 7.92
N GLY A 47 2.34 -2.57 9.14
CA GLY A 47 3.17 -2.74 10.32
C GLY A 47 3.40 -4.20 10.71
N GLY A 48 2.41 -5.08 10.46
CA GLY A 48 2.52 -6.52 10.77
C GLY A 48 3.35 -7.31 9.75
N ILE A 49 3.22 -7.02 8.46
CA ILE A 49 3.86 -7.82 7.40
C ILE A 49 5.37 -7.57 7.33
N GLY A 50 5.79 -6.30 7.46
CA GLY A 50 7.20 -5.88 7.30
C GLY A 50 8.21 -6.71 8.11
N PRO A 51 8.11 -6.79 9.44
CA PRO A 51 9.12 -7.46 10.28
C PRO A 51 9.12 -8.98 10.12
N CYS A 52 7.99 -9.60 9.83
CA CYS A 52 7.87 -11.06 9.82
C CYS A 52 8.40 -11.69 8.52
N THR A 53 8.27 -10.99 7.38
CA THR A 53 8.52 -11.56 6.06
C THR A 53 10.00 -11.91 5.85
N ILE A 54 10.91 -11.03 6.25
CA ILE A 54 12.35 -11.23 6.07
C ILE A 54 12.86 -12.39 6.95
N LEU A 55 12.43 -12.45 8.21
CA LEU A 55 12.82 -13.53 9.12
C LEU A 55 12.34 -14.89 8.62
N PHE A 56 11.11 -14.95 8.11
CA PHE A 56 10.59 -16.15 7.50
C PHE A 56 11.41 -16.58 6.27
N ALA A 57 11.78 -15.63 5.40
CA ALA A 57 12.63 -15.92 4.25
C ALA A 57 14.02 -16.44 4.64
N ILE A 58 14.65 -15.88 5.69
CA ILE A 58 15.95 -16.35 6.18
C ILE A 58 15.85 -17.77 6.74
N ASN A 59 14.77 -18.09 7.45
CA ASN A 59 14.55 -19.43 8.00
C ASN A 59 14.43 -20.53 6.94
N GLN A 60 14.22 -20.18 5.67
CA GLN A 60 14.24 -21.14 4.57
C GLN A 60 15.66 -21.57 4.17
N PHE A 61 16.69 -20.85 4.58
CA PHE A 61 18.09 -21.18 4.29
C PHE A 61 18.72 -21.98 5.43
N ASP A 62 19.48 -23.02 5.10
CA ASP A 62 20.33 -23.71 6.08
C ASP A 62 21.58 -22.86 6.40
N THR A 63 21.48 -22.04 7.44
CA THR A 63 22.55 -21.16 7.91
C THR A 63 23.73 -21.91 8.55
N THR A 64 23.62 -23.21 8.81
CA THR A 64 24.73 -24.00 9.35
C THR A 64 25.77 -24.30 8.24
N SER A 65 25.30 -24.49 7.01
CA SER A 65 26.16 -24.67 5.85
C SER A 65 26.78 -23.35 5.35
N PRO A 66 28.03 -23.36 4.83
CA PRO A 66 28.60 -22.19 4.15
C PRO A 66 27.79 -21.75 2.94
N ALA A 67 27.18 -22.71 2.22
CA ALA A 67 26.35 -22.45 1.05
C ALA A 67 25.07 -21.67 1.41
N GLY A 68 24.37 -22.07 2.48
CA GLY A 68 23.16 -21.36 2.91
C GLY A 68 23.45 -19.97 3.46
N ARG A 69 24.57 -19.76 4.18
CA ARG A 69 25.04 -18.41 4.57
C ARG A 69 25.27 -17.49 3.37
N LYS A 70 25.89 -18.02 2.30
CA LYS A 70 26.05 -17.29 1.04
C LYS A 70 24.70 -17.01 0.38
N GLY A 71 23.76 -17.96 0.43
CA GLY A 71 22.39 -17.82 -0.04
C GLY A 71 21.65 -16.65 0.62
N VAL A 72 21.72 -16.55 1.96
CA VAL A 72 21.12 -15.45 2.73
C VAL A 72 21.69 -14.09 2.29
N ASN A 73 23.01 -13.97 2.13
CA ASN A 73 23.61 -12.71 1.68
C ASN A 73 23.16 -12.30 0.27
N ASN A 74 23.06 -13.27 -0.64
CA ASN A 74 22.54 -13.03 -1.99
C ASN A 74 21.05 -12.67 -1.98
N PHE A 75 20.26 -13.32 -1.11
CA PHE A 75 18.85 -12.98 -0.90
C PHE A 75 18.70 -11.53 -0.47
N PHE A 76 19.47 -11.06 0.51
CA PHE A 76 19.41 -9.66 0.95
C PHE A 76 19.74 -8.69 -0.18
N ASN A 77 20.79 -8.95 -0.97
CA ASN A 77 21.13 -8.10 -2.12
C ASN A 77 19.97 -7.99 -3.11
N TRP A 78 19.40 -9.12 -3.54
CA TRP A 78 18.26 -9.13 -4.46
C TRP A 78 17.01 -8.52 -3.86
N TYR A 79 16.75 -8.74 -2.57
CA TYR A 79 15.64 -8.15 -1.86
C TYR A 79 15.72 -6.63 -1.85
N TYR A 80 16.87 -6.04 -1.48
CA TYR A 80 17.03 -4.59 -1.47
C TYR A 80 17.00 -3.98 -2.88
N THR A 81 17.58 -4.65 -3.88
CA THR A 81 17.49 -4.19 -5.27
C THR A 81 16.05 -4.19 -5.77
N SER A 82 15.32 -5.29 -5.56
CA SER A 82 13.91 -5.39 -5.99
C SER A 82 13.00 -4.41 -5.26
N GLN A 83 13.16 -4.24 -3.94
CA GLN A 83 12.42 -3.25 -3.17
C GLN A 83 12.67 -1.82 -3.66
N THR A 84 13.92 -1.49 -4.01
CA THR A 84 14.24 -0.17 -4.57
C THR A 84 13.51 0.05 -5.91
N MET A 85 13.49 -0.96 -6.78
CA MET A 85 12.75 -0.88 -8.05
C MET A 85 11.24 -0.74 -7.84
N VAL A 86 10.66 -1.50 -6.91
CA VAL A 86 9.24 -1.39 -6.55
C VAL A 86 8.92 0.01 -6.01
N GLN A 87 9.81 0.58 -5.19
CA GLN A 87 9.65 1.95 -4.67
C GLN A 87 9.69 2.99 -5.79
N LEU A 88 10.60 2.85 -6.75
CA LEU A 88 10.68 3.73 -7.93
C LEU A 88 9.39 3.65 -8.77
N ILE A 89 8.89 2.45 -9.04
CA ILE A 89 7.63 2.25 -9.79
C ILE A 89 6.44 2.82 -9.00
N SER A 90 6.41 2.62 -7.68
CA SER A 90 5.34 3.11 -6.82
C SER A 90 5.27 4.64 -6.81
N LEU A 91 6.42 5.31 -6.70
CA LEU A 91 6.48 6.78 -6.69
C LEU A 91 6.25 7.41 -8.07
N THR A 92 6.28 6.63 -9.16
CA THR A 92 6.07 7.12 -10.53
C THR A 92 4.74 6.68 -11.09
N ALA A 93 4.57 5.38 -11.36
CA ALA A 93 3.40 4.81 -12.04
C ALA A 93 2.14 4.88 -11.17
N ILE A 94 2.23 4.52 -9.89
CA ILE A 94 1.05 4.53 -9.00
C ILE A 94 0.61 5.97 -8.70
N VAL A 95 1.55 6.88 -8.45
CA VAL A 95 1.25 8.31 -8.27
C VAL A 95 0.63 8.90 -9.53
N TYR A 96 1.13 8.53 -10.71
CA TYR A 96 0.53 8.96 -11.99
C TYR A 96 -0.93 8.50 -12.11
N LEU A 97 -1.23 7.23 -11.78
CA LEU A 97 -2.59 6.70 -11.79
C LEU A 97 -3.49 7.42 -10.77
N GLN A 98 -3.00 7.65 -9.55
CA GLN A 98 -3.76 8.37 -8.52
C GLN A 98 -4.08 9.81 -8.94
N ASN A 99 -3.14 10.50 -9.60
CA ASN A 99 -3.35 11.85 -10.09
C ASN A 99 -4.39 11.91 -11.22
N LYS A 100 -4.50 10.86 -12.04
CA LYS A 100 -5.53 10.77 -13.09
C LYS A 100 -6.90 10.43 -12.50
N ASN A 101 -6.97 9.39 -11.69
CA ASN A 101 -8.18 8.98 -10.99
C ASN A 101 -7.80 8.15 -9.76
N TRP A 102 -8.15 8.66 -8.59
CA TRP A 102 -7.95 7.97 -7.32
C TRP A 102 -8.54 6.55 -7.27
N ILE A 103 -9.67 6.31 -7.94
CA ILE A 103 -10.29 4.98 -8.04
C ILE A 103 -9.35 4.02 -8.77
N SER A 104 -8.72 4.46 -9.87
CA SER A 104 -7.79 3.63 -10.63
C SER A 104 -6.51 3.31 -9.84
N GLY A 105 -5.98 4.29 -9.08
CA GLY A 105 -4.81 4.10 -8.24
C GLY A 105 -5.08 3.12 -7.10
N PHE A 106 -6.08 3.40 -6.25
CA PHE A 106 -6.40 2.51 -5.12
C PHE A 106 -7.02 1.18 -5.55
N GLY A 107 -7.71 1.15 -6.69
CA GLY A 107 -8.24 -0.08 -7.30
C GLY A 107 -7.12 -1.02 -7.72
N THR A 108 -6.13 -0.50 -8.45
CA THR A 108 -4.92 -1.28 -8.83
C THR A 108 -4.21 -1.85 -7.61
N LEU A 109 -4.02 -1.04 -6.56
CA LEU A 109 -3.42 -1.52 -5.30
C LEU A 109 -4.27 -2.58 -4.58
N SER A 110 -5.59 -2.53 -4.70
CA SER A 110 -6.47 -3.56 -4.12
C SER A 110 -6.36 -4.88 -4.87
N VAL A 111 -6.27 -4.84 -6.20
CA VAL A 111 -6.07 -6.05 -7.02
C VAL A 111 -4.72 -6.70 -6.72
N LEU A 112 -3.65 -5.90 -6.66
CA LEU A 112 -2.29 -6.40 -6.36
C LEU A 112 -2.15 -7.04 -4.97
N MET A 113 -3.04 -6.74 -4.02
CA MET A 113 -3.02 -7.33 -2.68
C MET A 113 -3.88 -8.60 -2.57
N ILE A 114 -4.82 -8.80 -3.50
CA ILE A 114 -5.71 -9.97 -3.53
C ILE A 114 -5.10 -11.11 -4.36
N CYS A 115 -4.35 -10.75 -5.41
CA CYS A 115 -3.57 -11.68 -6.24
C CYS A 115 -2.22 -12.01 -5.59
#